data_AF-A0A950S7T5-F1
#
_entry.id   AF-A0A950S7T5-F1
#
_cell.length_a   1.000
_cell.length_b   1.000
_cell.length_c   1.000
_cell.angle_alpha   90.00
_cell.angle_beta   90.00
_cell.angle_gamma   90.00
#
_symmetry.space_group_name_H-M   'P 1'
#
loop_
_entity.id
_entity.type
_entity.pdbx_description
1 polymer ?
#
loop_
_entity_poly.entity_id
_entity_poly.type
_entity_poly.pdbx_seq_one_letter_code
_entity_poly.pdbx_strand_id
1 'polypeptide(L)'
;MGAVDAPPQRDPVAVEDAFAAHYSAVFRQVQRLMRDPDDSYDLTLTAWEKAQRAWERRPPVAVEIKPWLFRIARNACVDELRRRQLVRWEPLEGSRRAMRDGGDAPAPPATMLSSDSHDPEREVLRSERADLVRRA
;
A
#
# COMPACT_ATOMS: atom_id res chain seq x y z
N MET A 1 15.97 -19.31 31.95
CA MET A 1 16.01 -19.94 30.62
C MET A 1 14.64 -20.54 30.32
N GLY A 2 13.72 -20.01 29.54
CA GLY A 2 13.50 -18.72 28.90
C GLY A 2 12.01 -18.75 28.55
N ALA A 3 11.22 -17.78 28.99
CA ALA A 3 9.82 -17.70 28.62
C ALA A 3 9.78 -17.35 27.13
N VAL A 4 9.59 -18.36 26.29
CA VAL A 4 9.31 -18.19 24.88
C VAL A 4 8.08 -17.30 24.78
N ASP A 5 8.26 -16.11 24.23
CA ASP A 5 7.22 -15.12 24.01
C ASP A 5 6.15 -15.79 23.12
N ALA A 6 5.04 -16.20 23.72
CA ALA A 6 3.97 -16.85 23.00
C ALA A 6 3.49 -15.86 21.92
N PRO A 7 3.32 -16.30 20.65
CA PRO A 7 2.86 -15.39 19.61
C PRO A 7 1.58 -14.70 20.07
N PRO A 8 1.42 -13.39 19.84
CA PRO A 8 0.29 -12.65 20.34
C PRO A 8 -1.00 -13.30 19.85
N GLN A 9 -1.83 -13.72 20.81
CA GLN A 9 -3.14 -14.30 20.52
C GLN A 9 -3.93 -13.28 19.70
N ARG A 10 -4.36 -13.69 18.51
CA ARG A 10 -5.05 -12.83 17.56
C ARG A 10 -6.55 -12.93 17.78
N ASP A 11 -7.23 -11.79 17.76
CA ASP A 11 -8.68 -11.75 17.86
C ASP A 11 -9.29 -12.54 16.69
N PRO A 12 -10.29 -13.41 16.95
CA PRO A 12 -10.94 -14.21 15.93
C PRO A 12 -11.88 -13.33 15.09
N VAL A 13 -11.30 -12.63 14.12
CA VAL A 13 -12.02 -11.82 13.13
C VAL A 13 -11.86 -12.47 11.77
N ALA A 14 -12.98 -12.84 11.15
CA ALA A 14 -13.03 -13.35 9.79
C ALA A 14 -12.79 -12.23 8.77
N VAL A 15 -12.26 -12.57 7.60
CA VAL A 15 -11.99 -11.56 6.56
C VAL A 15 -13.28 -10.98 6.00
N GLU A 16 -14.34 -11.80 5.92
CA GLU A 16 -15.68 -11.43 5.49
C GLU A 16 -16.32 -10.41 6.43
N ASP A 17 -16.17 -10.60 7.74
CA ASP A 17 -16.70 -9.67 8.75
C ASP A 17 -16.00 -8.31 8.68
N ALA A 18 -14.68 -8.32 8.50
CA ALA A 18 -13.92 -7.09 8.33
C ALA A 18 -14.27 -6.38 7.02
N PHE A 19 -14.49 -7.13 5.94
CA PHE A 19 -14.99 -6.59 4.68
C PHE A 19 -16.33 -5.90 4.88
N ALA A 20 -17.32 -6.61 5.43
CA ALA A 20 -18.65 -6.07 5.68
C ALA A 20 -18.61 -4.80 6.56
N ALA A 21 -17.77 -4.80 7.59
CA ALA A 21 -17.65 -3.68 8.53
C ALA A 21 -16.90 -2.45 7.97
N HIS A 22 -16.00 -2.62 7.00
CA HIS A 22 -15.06 -1.56 6.61
C HIS A 22 -15.07 -1.20 5.13
N TYR A 23 -15.75 -1.95 4.26
CA TYR A 23 -15.79 -1.70 2.82
C TYR A 23 -16.14 -0.25 2.49
N SER A 24 -17.24 0.26 3.04
CA SER A 24 -17.72 1.62 2.77
C SER A 24 -16.73 2.71 3.20
N ALA A 25 -16.01 2.49 4.30
CA ALA A 25 -15.01 3.41 4.82
C ALA A 25 -13.75 3.43 3.94
N VAL A 26 -13.28 2.25 3.51
CA VAL A 26 -12.14 2.12 2.60
C VAL A 26 -12.48 2.73 1.23
N PHE A 27 -13.64 2.39 0.68
CA PHE A 27 -14.11 2.94 -0.60
C PHE A 27 -14.19 4.47 -0.59
N ARG A 28 -14.69 5.07 0.51
CA ARG A 28 -14.73 6.53 0.67
C ARG A 28 -13.34 7.15 0.76
N GLN A 29 -12.38 6.48 1.37
CA GLN A 29 -10.99 6.94 1.40
C GLN A 29 -10.39 6.94 -0.01
N VAL A 30 -10.56 5.85 -0.76
CA VAL A 30 -10.07 5.72 -2.13
C VAL A 30 -10.67 6.80 -3.04
N GLN A 31 -11.99 7.03 -2.97
CA GLN A 31 -12.65 8.09 -3.74
C GLN A 31 -12.05 9.48 -3.50
N ARG A 32 -11.69 9.80 -2.24
CA ARG A 32 -11.06 11.08 -1.91
C ARG A 32 -9.66 11.23 -2.52
N LEU A 33 -8.94 10.13 -2.69
CA LEU A 33 -7.58 10.10 -3.23
C LEU A 33 -7.57 10.16 -4.76
N MET A 34 -8.44 9.39 -5.43
CA MET A 34 -8.39 9.20 -6.88
C MET A 34 -9.25 10.20 -7.65
N ARG A 35 -10.39 10.63 -7.09
CA ARG A 35 -11.37 11.56 -7.71
C ARG A 35 -11.99 11.07 -9.03
N ASP A 36 -11.68 9.86 -9.47
CA ASP A 36 -12.29 9.15 -10.59
C ASP A 36 -13.15 7.98 -10.04
N PRO A 37 -14.46 7.88 -10.37
CA PRO A 37 -15.33 6.84 -9.87
C PRO A 37 -14.93 5.41 -10.27
N ASP A 38 -14.49 5.20 -11.52
CA ASP A 38 -14.22 3.85 -12.04
C ASP A 38 -12.94 3.30 -11.41
N ASP A 39 -11.90 4.13 -11.37
CA ASP A 39 -10.64 3.80 -10.68
C ASP A 39 -10.84 3.52 -9.20
N SER A 40 -11.79 4.22 -8.57
CA SER A 40 -12.02 4.08 -7.14
C SER A 40 -12.57 2.71 -6.77
N TYR A 41 -13.39 2.12 -7.64
CA TYR A 41 -13.92 0.78 -7.45
C TYR A 41 -12.81 -0.27 -7.58
N ASP A 42 -12.06 -0.20 -8.68
CA ASP A 42 -10.98 -1.14 -8.98
C ASP A 42 -9.88 -1.12 -7.93
N LEU A 43 -9.48 0.06 -7.47
CA LEU A 43 -8.47 0.19 -6.42
C LEU A 43 -8.97 -0.26 -5.05
N THR A 44 -10.26 -0.12 -4.78
CA THR A 44 -10.85 -0.66 -3.56
C THR A 44 -10.80 -2.19 -3.59
N LEU A 45 -11.18 -2.82 -4.70
CA LEU A 45 -11.07 -4.28 -4.85
C LEU A 45 -9.62 -4.75 -4.75
N THR A 46 -8.69 -4.05 -5.40
CA THR A 46 -7.25 -4.33 -5.32
C THR A 46 -6.74 -4.24 -3.88
N ALA A 47 -7.20 -3.26 -3.10
CA ALA A 47 -6.84 -3.13 -1.70
C ALA A 47 -7.36 -4.32 -0.86
N TRP A 48 -8.59 -4.77 -1.11
CA TRP A 48 -9.17 -5.92 -0.43
C TRP A 48 -8.51 -7.25 -0.81
N GLU A 49 -8.14 -7.42 -2.07
CA GLU A 49 -7.36 -8.57 -2.51
C GLU A 49 -6.00 -8.63 -1.80
N LYS A 50 -5.28 -7.50 -1.75
CA LYS A 50 -4.02 -7.37 -0.99
C LYS A 50 -4.23 -7.67 0.50
N ALA A 51 -5.32 -7.21 1.09
CA ALA A 51 -5.66 -7.47 2.49
C ALA A 51 -5.96 -8.95 2.74
N GLN A 52 -6.73 -9.61 1.87
CA GLN A 52 -7.03 -11.04 1.98
C GLN A 52 -5.75 -11.88 1.89
N ARG A 53 -4.88 -11.61 0.91
CA ARG A 53 -3.57 -12.29 0.78
C ARG A 53 -2.68 -12.10 2.00
N ALA A 54 -2.79 -10.96 2.68
CA ALA A 54 -2.02 -10.63 3.87
C ALA A 54 -2.75 -10.96 5.19
N TRP A 55 -3.92 -11.60 5.15
CA TRP A 55 -4.80 -11.75 6.31
C TRP A 55 -4.14 -12.50 7.46
N GLU A 56 -3.39 -13.57 7.18
CA GLU A 56 -2.62 -14.32 8.18
C GLU A 56 -1.53 -13.49 8.87
N ARG A 57 -1.13 -12.36 8.28
CA ARG A 57 -0.13 -11.44 8.84
C ARG A 57 -0.73 -10.10 9.30
N ARG A 58 -2.06 -10.00 9.40
CA ARG A 58 -2.75 -8.79 9.87
C ARG A 58 -2.42 -8.48 11.34
N PRO A 59 -2.72 -7.25 11.81
CA PRO A 59 -2.62 -6.93 13.23
C PRO A 59 -3.44 -7.90 14.11
N PRO A 60 -2.89 -8.35 15.26
CA PRO A 60 -3.58 -9.30 16.13
C PRO A 60 -4.82 -8.70 16.79
N VAL A 61 -4.82 -7.41 17.06
CA VAL A 61 -5.90 -6.69 17.76
C VAL A 61 -6.93 -6.15 16.75
N ALA A 62 -8.21 -6.40 17.00
CA ALA A 62 -9.31 -6.03 16.10
C ALA A 62 -9.36 -4.53 15.80
N VAL A 63 -9.07 -3.68 16.80
CA VAL A 63 -9.11 -2.21 16.65
C VAL A 63 -8.08 -1.68 15.63
N GLU A 64 -7.02 -2.45 15.39
CA GLU A 64 -5.92 -2.08 14.48
C GLU A 64 -6.17 -2.51 13.02
N ILE A 65 -7.20 -3.33 12.77
CA ILE A 65 -7.54 -3.81 11.43
C ILE A 65 -7.94 -2.64 10.52
N LYS A 66 -8.78 -1.71 11.00
CA LYS A 66 -9.23 -0.57 10.20
C LYS A 66 -8.07 0.36 9.78
N PRO A 67 -7.19 0.83 10.67
CA PRO A 67 -5.98 1.57 10.28
C PRO A 67 -5.08 0.80 9.30
N TRP A 68 -4.97 -0.52 9.47
CA TRP A 68 -4.19 -1.37 8.56
C TRP A 68 -4.79 -1.43 7.15
N LEU A 69 -6.10 -1.60 7.02
CA LEU A 69 -6.82 -1.55 5.75
C LEU A 69 -6.66 -0.20 5.04
N PHE A 70 -6.77 0.91 5.79
CA PHE A 70 -6.56 2.26 5.23
C PHE A 70 -5.14 2.48 4.70
N ARG A 71 -4.13 1.84 5.30
CA ARG A 71 -2.76 1.87 4.78
C ARG A 71 -2.63 1.11 3.46
N ILE A 72 -3.22 -0.08 3.38
CA ILE A 72 -3.24 -0.86 2.13
C ILE A 72 -3.90 -0.07 1.00
N ALA A 73 -5.07 0.53 1.28
CA ALA A 73 -5.80 1.33 0.30
C ALA A 73 -5.01 2.56 -0.17
N ARG A 74 -4.38 3.30 0.76
CA ARG A 74 -3.51 4.43 0.42
C ARG A 74 -2.36 3.99 -0.48
N ASN A 75 -1.69 2.88 -0.15
CA ASN A 75 -0.56 2.39 -0.92
C ASN A 75 -1.00 1.99 -2.34
N ALA A 76 -2.14 1.31 -2.48
CA ALA A 76 -2.70 0.99 -3.80
C ALA A 76 -2.96 2.26 -4.65
N CYS A 77 -3.52 3.31 -4.05
CA CYS A 77 -3.75 4.58 -4.76
C CYS A 77 -2.42 5.27 -5.15
N VAL A 78 -1.44 5.28 -4.24
CA VAL A 78 -0.12 5.88 -4.53
C VAL A 78 0.60 5.13 -5.65
N ASP A 79 0.55 3.80 -5.63
CA ASP A 79 1.12 2.95 -6.70
C ASP A 79 0.48 3.27 -8.05
N GLU A 80 -0.85 3.43 -8.09
CA GLU A 80 -1.60 3.84 -9.29
C GLU A 80 -1.14 5.21 -9.80
N LEU A 81 -1.12 6.22 -8.92
CA LEU A 81 -0.73 7.58 -9.28
C LEU A 81 0.73 7.64 -9.76
N ARG A 82 1.62 6.83 -9.20
CA ARG A 82 3.00 6.68 -9.69
C ARG A 82 3.02 6.05 -11.08
N ARG A 83 2.24 4.98 -11.30
CA ARG A 83 2.15 4.32 -12.61
C ARG A 83 1.66 5.28 -13.69
N ARG A 84 0.65 6.11 -13.40
CA ARG A 84 0.15 7.13 -14.34
C ARG A 84 1.19 8.18 -14.71
N GLN A 85 2.03 8.57 -13.76
CA GLN A 85 3.13 9.51 -14.02
C GLN A 85 4.18 8.88 -14.95
N LEU A 86 4.52 7.61 -14.71
CA LEU A 86 5.45 6.86 -15.56
C LEU A 86 4.89 6.55 -16.95
N VAL A 87 3.58 6.34 -17.06
CA VAL A 87 2.85 6.04 -18.31
C VAL A 87 2.27 7.32 -18.93
N ARG A 88 2.72 8.52 -18.53
CA ARG A 88 2.35 9.76 -19.24
C ARG A 88 2.88 9.65 -20.66
N TRP A 89 2.00 9.30 -21.59
CA TRP A 89 2.29 9.06 -22.99
C TRP A 89 3.06 10.24 -23.60
N GLU A 90 4.28 9.99 -24.06
CA GLU A 90 4.92 10.85 -25.06
C GLU A 90 4.13 10.69 -26.37
N PRO A 91 3.67 11.78 -27.00
CA PRO A 91 2.96 11.69 -28.28
C PRO A 91 3.81 10.94 -29.30
N LEU A 92 3.24 9.89 -29.91
CA LEU A 92 3.89 9.03 -30.91
C LEU A 92 4.39 9.78 -32.17
N GLU A 93 4.12 11.07 -32.30
CA GLU A 93 4.59 11.93 -33.39
C GLU A 93 6.11 12.17 -33.38
N GLY A 94 6.80 11.92 -32.25
CA GLY A 94 8.26 12.06 -32.13
C GLY A 94 9.09 10.97 -32.85
N SER A 95 8.50 9.81 -33.14
CA SER A 95 9.25 8.63 -33.63
C SER A 95 9.66 8.69 -35.11
N ARG A 96 9.36 9.78 -35.83
CA ARG A 96 9.84 10.02 -37.20
C ARG A 96 11.03 10.97 -37.31
N ARG A 97 11.55 11.55 -36.20
CA ARG A 97 12.68 12.51 -36.25
C ARG A 97 13.95 12.06 -35.52
N ALA A 98 13.94 10.97 -34.76
CA ALA A 98 15.11 10.52 -33.99
C ALA A 98 16.15 9.68 -34.78
N MET A 99 16.27 9.90 -36.10
CA MET A 99 17.43 9.43 -36.86
C MET A 99 18.12 10.60 -37.54
N ARG A 100 18.48 11.61 -36.74
CA ARG A 100 19.59 12.53 -37.00
C ARG A 100 19.82 13.38 -35.76
N ASP A 101 20.99 13.15 -35.19
CA ASP A 101 21.77 14.05 -34.35
C ASP A 101 21.63 13.96 -32.82
N GLY A 102 22.78 13.68 -32.19
CA GLY A 102 23.20 14.34 -30.96
C GLY A 102 22.63 13.87 -29.62
N GLY A 103 23.23 12.80 -29.06
CA GLY A 103 23.58 12.67 -27.64
C GLY A 103 22.56 13.07 -26.57
N ASP A 104 21.83 12.07 -26.06
CA ASP A 104 21.69 11.90 -24.61
C ASP A 104 21.55 10.41 -24.35
N ALA A 105 22.39 9.87 -23.48
CA ALA A 105 22.40 8.45 -23.20
C ALA A 105 21.15 8.10 -22.38
N PRO A 106 20.29 7.15 -22.80
CA PRO A 106 19.22 6.69 -21.93
C PRO A 106 19.86 6.04 -20.69
N ALA A 107 19.56 6.59 -19.51
CA ALA A 107 19.95 5.98 -18.24
C ALA A 107 19.49 4.51 -18.23
N PRO A 108 20.32 3.58 -17.73
CA PRO A 108 20.03 2.15 -17.84
C PRO A 108 18.72 1.79 -17.13
N PRO A 109 17.98 0.80 -17.65
CA PRO A 109 16.71 0.39 -17.10
C PRO A 109 16.91 -0.06 -15.65
N ALA A 110 16.00 0.37 -14.78
CA ALA A 110 15.96 0.16 -13.33
C ALA A 110 16.01 -1.32 -12.94
N THR A 111 17.18 -1.94 -13.12
CA THR A 111 17.50 -3.33 -12.78
C THR A 111 17.79 -3.45 -11.28
N MET A 112 17.54 -2.41 -10.50
CA MET A 112 17.65 -2.42 -9.04
C MET A 112 16.61 -1.50 -8.42
N LEU A 113 15.39 -2.00 -8.19
CA LEU A 113 14.76 -1.84 -6.87
C LEU A 113 13.61 -2.82 -6.68
N SER A 114 13.97 -4.08 -6.44
CA SER A 114 13.31 -4.79 -5.36
C SER A 114 13.55 -3.96 -4.10
N SER A 115 12.59 -3.12 -3.73
CA SER A 115 12.46 -2.71 -2.33
C SER A 115 11.23 -3.42 -1.83
N ASP A 116 11.46 -4.38 -0.94
CA ASP A 116 10.67 -4.52 0.27
C ASP A 116 9.70 -3.34 0.45
N SER A 117 8.40 -3.58 0.28
CA SER A 117 7.40 -2.74 0.93
C SER A 117 7.31 -3.13 2.41
N HIS A 118 8.48 -3.23 3.07
CA HIS A 118 8.61 -3.00 4.50
C HIS A 118 8.86 -1.51 4.67
N ASP A 119 7.74 -0.81 4.73
CA ASP A 119 7.58 0.60 5.03
C ASP A 119 8.44 1.03 6.26
N PRO A 120 9.46 1.90 6.10
CA PRO A 120 10.29 2.39 7.21
C PRO A 120 9.50 3.22 8.23
N GLU A 121 8.29 3.69 7.90
CA GLU A 121 7.39 4.35 8.86
C GLU A 121 6.96 3.40 10.00
N ARG A 122 7.09 2.08 9.80
CA ARG A 122 6.78 1.03 10.79
C ARG A 122 7.81 0.94 11.91
N GLU A 123 9.01 1.49 11.74
CA GLU A 123 10.05 1.53 12.77
C GLU A 123 9.89 2.76 13.68
N VAL A 124 9.50 3.91 13.09
CA VAL A 124 9.31 5.16 13.83
C VAL A 124 8.05 5.11 14.71
N LEU A 125 6.93 4.58 14.19
CA LEU A 125 5.69 4.43 14.97
C LEU A 125 5.75 3.30 16.02
N ARG A 126 6.67 2.33 15.88
CA ARG A 126 7.01 1.38 16.98
C ARG A 126 7.71 2.11 18.12
N SER A 127 8.65 2.99 17.80
CA SER A 127 9.44 3.71 18.82
C SER A 127 8.58 4.61 19.70
N GLU A 128 7.54 5.24 19.14
CA GLU A 128 6.62 6.09 19.93
C GLU A 128 5.65 5.30 20.82
N ARG A 129 5.25 4.07 20.42
CA ARG A 129 4.35 3.22 21.24
C ARG A 129 5.05 2.53 22.42
N ALA A 130 6.37 2.33 22.35
CA ALA A 130 7.14 1.69 23.43
C ALA A 130 7.42 2.61 24.63
N ASP A 131 7.33 3.94 24.44
CA ASP A 131 7.61 4.92 25.49
C ASP A 131 6.38 5.27 26.35
N LEU A 132 5.17 5.05 25.83
CA LEU A 132 3.93 5.21 26.61
C LEU A 132 3.63 3.99 27.51
N VAL A 133 4.20 2.81 27.21
CA VAL A 133 4.04 1.60 28.04
C VAL A 133 5.09 1.50 29.16
N ARG A 134 6.20 2.26 29.08
CA ARG A 134 7.24 2.32 30.14
C ARG A 134 7.07 3.47 31.14
N ARG A 135 6.07 4.34 30.94
CA ARG A 135 5.77 5.49 31.82
C ARG A 135 4.41 5.39 32.52
N ALA A 136 3.72 4.26 32.43
CA ALA A 136 2.52 3.93 33.19
C ALA A 136 2.86 2.77 34.14
#